data_AF-A0A7S3JXW1-F1
#
_entry.id   AF-A0A7S3JXW1-F1
#
_cell.length_a   1.000
_cell.length_b   1.000
_cell.length_c   1.000
_cell.angle_alpha   90.00
_cell.angle_beta   90.00
_cell.angle_gamma   90.00
#
_symmetry.space_group_name_H-M   'P 1'
#
loop_
_entity.id
_entity.type
_entity.pdbx_description
1 polymer ?
#
loop_
_entity_poly.entity_id
_entity_poly.type
_entity_poly.pdbx_seq_one_letter_code
_entity_poly.pdbx_strand_id
1 'polypeptide(L)'
;MMMYLFLWLSIGVLGHSHSSSGWRESVQQRGHVRGGGQTESSALVALGSGALFANLTTNQDLIRIEMLYGETSSVEIERREMMEKKNHQVVIKKELKLYKLHNGTLRAYFAGAKRLWSDVGEWRRLRKEIRPLTWREQRLIEKTPINLARMLPILVNPLPPPFGLVLIGLASAAPRLLLTPEFWTLRQWEKFAKKDSEKYKQKYSKVLAECLSTLALVSRRVVLQQDDYQIEQISDNEQSESGSSWTRTPLKVIVEPFEDGAPLGLDVLSRKHLIILARALPKPLSRFKLFFVRTSKLRAKLAHLAFKYDQLDKLLADEFASSKLDPRDLFQLCAQRGLGTSGDHLRRARRIQAWLDARAALLKAHGQSSLPASFLLHMPALFSALIDHADQQEEYSRRRTSSTHQE
;
A
#
# COMPACT_ATOMS: atom_id res chain seq x y z
N MET A 1 7.05 -29.72 21.63
CA MET A 1 5.88 -30.09 20.80
C MET A 1 5.50 -29.07 19.73
N MET A 2 5.53 -27.75 19.97
CA MET A 2 5.18 -26.75 18.92
C MET A 2 6.12 -26.73 17.70
N MET A 3 7.40 -27.10 17.82
CA MET A 3 8.35 -27.11 16.69
C MET A 3 8.06 -28.21 15.64
N TYR A 4 7.56 -29.38 16.05
CA TYR A 4 7.27 -30.49 15.11
C TYR A 4 6.00 -30.24 14.27
N LEU A 5 5.05 -29.46 14.79
CA LEU A 5 3.87 -29.02 14.05
C LEU A 5 4.21 -28.06 12.88
N PHE A 6 5.33 -27.32 12.97
CA PHE A 6 5.78 -26.39 11.93
C PHE A 6 6.45 -27.10 10.74
N LEU A 7 7.15 -28.22 10.98
CA LEU A 7 7.77 -28.99 9.91
C LEU A 7 6.71 -29.70 9.05
N TRP A 8 5.64 -30.19 9.66
CA TRP A 8 4.53 -30.86 8.96
C TRP A 8 3.70 -29.88 8.11
N LEU A 9 3.53 -28.62 8.56
CA LEU A 9 2.81 -27.57 7.83
C LEU A 9 3.54 -27.08 6.56
N SER A 10 4.86 -27.26 6.47
CA SER A 10 5.65 -26.83 5.30
C SER A 10 5.55 -27.81 4.13
N ILE A 11 5.23 -29.08 4.39
CA ILE A 11 5.12 -30.14 3.37
C ILE A 11 3.69 -30.19 2.79
N GLY A 12 2.65 -29.91 3.59
CA GLY A 12 1.24 -29.99 3.15
C GLY A 12 0.73 -28.84 2.27
N VAL A 13 1.44 -27.71 2.17
CA VAL A 13 0.97 -26.52 1.41
C VAL A 13 1.42 -26.52 -0.06
N LEU A 14 2.33 -27.43 -0.45
CA LEU A 14 2.86 -27.51 -1.83
C LEU A 14 2.31 -28.66 -2.67
N GLY A 15 1.56 -29.59 -2.08
CA GLY A 15 1.08 -30.79 -2.77
C GLY A 15 -0.44 -30.88 -2.81
N HIS A 16 -1.10 -30.08 -3.65
CA HIS A 16 -2.37 -30.41 -4.35
C HIS A 16 -2.74 -29.24 -5.27
N SER A 17 -1.98 -29.12 -6.36
CA SER A 17 -2.42 -28.41 -7.56
C SER A 17 -2.68 -29.49 -8.60
N HIS A 18 -3.96 -29.88 -8.77
CA HIS A 18 -4.38 -30.67 -9.90
C HIS A 18 -3.96 -29.95 -11.19
N SER A 19 -3.09 -30.61 -11.96
CA SER A 19 -2.70 -30.26 -13.32
C SER A 19 -3.48 -31.16 -14.27
N SER A 20 -4.13 -30.57 -15.27
CA SER A 20 -4.58 -31.29 -16.47
C SER A 20 -3.94 -30.65 -17.69
N SER A 21 -3.21 -31.49 -18.45
CA SER A 21 -2.59 -31.30 -19.77
C SER A 21 -1.44 -30.29 -19.85
N GLY A 22 -0.21 -30.62 -20.27
CA GLY A 22 0.29 -31.78 -21.00
C GLY A 22 1.04 -31.27 -22.23
N TRP A 23 2.37 -31.10 -22.16
CA TRP A 23 3.26 -30.96 -23.32
C TRP A 23 4.65 -31.51 -22.97
N ARG A 24 5.13 -32.40 -23.84
CA ARG A 24 6.39 -33.13 -23.80
C ARG A 24 7.60 -32.26 -24.12
N GLU A 25 8.73 -32.81 -23.69
CA GLU A 25 10.12 -32.39 -23.80
C GLU A 25 10.63 -32.09 -25.21
N SER A 26 11.54 -31.13 -25.29
CA SER A 26 12.82 -31.32 -25.98
C SER A 26 13.88 -30.42 -25.35
N VAL A 27 14.84 -31.07 -24.69
CA VAL A 27 16.08 -30.48 -24.16
C VAL A 27 17.19 -30.82 -25.16
N GLN A 28 17.89 -29.81 -25.66
CA GLN A 28 19.15 -30.01 -26.36
C GLN A 28 20.20 -29.01 -25.86
N GLN A 29 21.44 -29.47 -25.94
CA GLN A 29 22.52 -29.30 -24.99
C GLN A 29 23.38 -28.02 -25.13
N ARG A 30 24.14 -27.83 -24.04
CA ARG A 30 25.36 -27.03 -23.81
C ARG A 30 26.25 -26.70 -25.01
N GLY A 31 26.81 -25.49 -24.97
CA GLY A 31 28.09 -25.11 -25.56
C GLY A 31 28.83 -24.13 -24.65
N HIS A 32 30.13 -24.37 -24.47
CA HIS A 32 31.07 -23.77 -23.51
C HIS A 32 31.89 -22.62 -24.18
N VAL A 33 32.95 -22.14 -23.49
CA VAL A 33 34.03 -21.18 -23.89
C VAL A 33 33.85 -19.79 -23.21
N ARG A 34 34.65 -19.34 -22.23
CA ARG A 34 36.11 -19.22 -21.93
C ARG A 34 36.72 -17.90 -22.45
N GLY A 35 37.39 -17.18 -21.55
CA GLY A 35 38.17 -15.95 -21.78
C GLY A 35 37.88 -14.94 -20.66
N GLY A 36 38.79 -14.52 -19.79
CA GLY A 36 40.23 -14.30 -19.92
C GLY A 36 40.48 -12.79 -19.78
N GLY A 37 41.16 -12.34 -18.72
CA GLY A 37 41.48 -10.93 -18.53
C GLY A 37 42.00 -10.61 -17.13
N GLN A 38 43.32 -10.73 -16.96
CA GLN A 38 44.12 -10.16 -15.86
C GLN A 38 44.22 -8.64 -15.98
N THR A 39 44.28 -7.95 -14.83
CA THR A 39 45.21 -6.85 -14.46
C THR A 39 44.88 -6.49 -13.00
N GLU A 40 45.71 -6.84 -12.01
CA GLU A 40 46.92 -6.15 -11.51
C GLU A 40 46.69 -4.81 -10.79
N SER A 41 47.41 -4.67 -9.67
CA SER A 41 47.68 -3.51 -8.79
C SER A 41 46.80 -3.37 -7.55
N SER A 42 47.22 -3.81 -6.35
CA SER A 42 48.35 -3.36 -5.49
C SER A 42 47.98 -2.21 -4.55
N ALA A 43 47.83 -2.51 -3.25
CA ALA A 43 48.16 -1.64 -2.10
C ALA A 43 48.06 -2.49 -0.81
N LEU A 44 49.16 -3.13 -0.40
CA LEU A 44 50.13 -2.67 0.61
C LEU A 44 49.69 -2.94 2.06
N VAL A 45 50.06 -4.12 2.51
CA VAL A 45 50.41 -4.45 3.90
C VAL A 45 51.80 -3.88 4.16
N ALA A 46 51.95 -3.12 5.25
CA ALA A 46 53.26 -2.74 5.80
C ALA A 46 53.28 -3.09 7.29
N LEU A 47 53.92 -4.22 7.59
CA LEU A 47 54.55 -4.51 8.88
C LEU A 47 55.90 -3.79 8.90
N GLY A 48 56.16 -3.04 9.96
CA GLY A 48 57.43 -2.37 10.20
C GLY A 48 57.70 -2.33 11.69
N SER A 49 58.36 -3.37 12.19
CA SER A 49 59.03 -3.41 13.48
C SER A 49 60.36 -2.66 13.39
N GLY A 50 60.75 -1.93 14.44
CA GLY A 50 62.17 -1.77 14.77
C GLY A 50 62.60 -0.41 15.29
N ALA A 51 63.31 -0.47 16.42
CA ALA A 51 64.19 0.51 17.06
C ALA A 51 63.50 1.59 17.93
N LEU A 52 63.51 1.44 19.26
CA LEU A 52 64.65 1.68 20.17
C LEU A 52 65.18 3.11 20.06
N PHE A 53 64.62 4.01 20.87
CA PHE A 53 65.43 4.94 21.64
C PHE A 53 64.86 5.04 23.05
N ALA A 54 65.70 4.64 23.99
CA ALA A 54 65.53 4.85 25.40
C ALA A 54 65.41 6.36 25.69
N ASN A 55 64.37 6.75 26.40
CA ASN A 55 64.48 7.88 27.30
C ASN A 55 63.77 7.51 28.60
N LEU A 56 64.55 6.89 29.48
CA LEU A 56 64.28 6.76 30.90
C LEU A 56 64.24 8.18 31.49
N THR A 57 63.11 8.87 31.37
CA THR A 57 62.74 9.90 32.34
C THR A 57 62.21 9.18 33.57
N THR A 58 63.16 8.83 34.42
CA THR A 58 63.05 8.79 35.89
C THR A 58 61.64 8.98 36.44
N ASN A 59 61.10 7.90 37.02
CA ASN A 59 59.91 7.90 37.90
C ASN A 59 59.99 8.94 39.06
N GLN A 60 61.13 9.59 39.28
CA GLN A 60 61.28 10.67 40.26
C GLN A 60 60.76 12.04 39.79
N ASP A 61 60.64 12.29 38.48
CA ASP A 61 60.13 13.59 37.99
C ASP A 61 58.59 13.62 37.92
N LEU A 62 57.93 12.45 37.78
CA LEU A 62 56.48 12.37 37.93
C LEU A 62 56.03 12.58 39.38
N ILE A 63 56.82 12.07 40.35
CA ILE A 63 56.54 12.24 41.78
C ILE A 63 56.78 13.71 42.22
N ARG A 64 57.66 14.46 41.54
CA ARG A 64 57.86 15.89 41.82
C ARG A 64 56.76 16.79 41.24
N ILE A 65 56.11 16.39 40.14
CA ILE A 65 54.95 17.13 39.60
C ILE A 65 53.69 16.86 40.45
N GLU A 66 53.52 15.66 41.00
CA GLU A 66 52.43 15.37 41.95
C GLU A 66 52.55 16.12 43.29
N MET A 67 53.76 16.42 43.75
CA MET A 67 53.96 17.20 44.99
C MET A 67 53.80 18.72 44.84
N LEU A 68 53.77 19.26 43.61
CA LEU A 68 53.54 20.70 43.35
C LEU A 68 52.09 21.05 43.01
N TYR A 69 51.22 20.04 42.82
CA TYR A 69 49.76 20.18 42.70
C TYR A 69 49.02 19.59 43.92
N GLY A 70 49.72 19.50 45.06
CA GLY A 70 49.24 18.96 46.33
C GLY A 70 48.31 19.91 47.08
N GLU A 71 47.26 20.37 46.42
CA GLU A 71 46.01 20.87 46.98
C GLU A 71 45.08 21.10 45.78
N THR A 72 44.66 20.02 45.11
CA THR A 72 43.45 20.12 44.29
C THR A 72 42.36 20.55 45.25
N SER A 73 41.98 21.83 45.18
CA SER A 73 41.08 22.43 46.16
C SER A 73 39.85 21.55 46.29
N SER A 74 39.33 21.37 47.50
CA SER A 74 38.12 20.57 47.78
C SER A 74 36.98 20.84 46.78
N VAL A 75 36.90 22.08 46.28
CA VAL A 75 36.00 22.55 45.22
C VAL A 75 36.14 21.78 43.90
N GLU A 76 37.36 21.41 43.51
CA GLU A 76 37.64 20.71 42.25
C GLU A 76 37.28 19.22 42.34
N ILE A 77 37.47 18.61 43.52
CA ILE A 77 36.98 17.24 43.81
C ILE A 77 35.45 17.22 43.79
N GLU A 78 34.79 18.17 44.47
CA GLU A 78 33.33 18.28 44.48
C GLU A 78 32.76 18.50 43.07
N ARG A 79 33.44 19.34 42.26
CA ARG A 79 33.06 19.57 40.86
C ARG A 79 33.19 18.29 40.02
N ARG A 80 34.23 17.49 40.21
CA ARG A 80 34.40 16.19 39.53
C ARG A 80 33.30 15.21 39.90
N GLU A 81 33.00 15.06 41.19
CA GLU A 81 31.91 14.20 41.65
C GLU A 81 30.55 14.65 41.10
N MET A 82 30.29 15.95 41.08
CA MET A 82 29.05 16.50 40.53
C MET A 82 28.94 16.21 39.03
N MET A 83 30.03 16.34 38.28
CA MET A 83 30.07 16.03 36.85
C MET A 83 29.87 14.53 36.58
N GLU A 84 30.47 13.67 37.40
CA GLU A 84 30.29 12.22 37.30
C GLU A 84 28.84 11.81 37.59
N LYS A 85 28.24 12.33 38.67
CA LYS A 85 26.82 12.12 39.01
C LYS A 85 25.90 12.59 37.88
N LYS A 86 26.18 13.75 37.27
CA LYS A 86 25.43 14.26 36.10
C LYS A 86 25.59 13.33 34.90
N ASN A 87 26.80 12.88 34.58
CA ASN A 87 27.05 11.94 33.49
C ASN A 87 26.32 10.60 33.70
N HIS A 88 26.38 10.04 34.91
CA HIS A 88 25.66 8.82 35.27
C HIS A 88 24.16 8.96 35.09
N GLN A 89 23.56 10.08 35.54
CA GLN A 89 22.15 10.36 35.30
C GLN A 89 21.80 10.46 33.81
N VAL A 90 22.68 11.03 32.98
CA VAL A 90 22.47 11.10 31.53
C VAL A 90 22.52 9.70 30.90
N VAL A 91 23.46 8.85 31.30
CA VAL A 91 23.56 7.46 30.82
C VAL A 91 22.30 6.66 31.20
N ILE A 92 21.89 6.68 32.47
CA ILE A 92 20.68 5.98 32.95
C ILE A 92 19.43 6.49 32.21
N LYS A 93 19.29 7.80 32.01
CA LYS A 93 18.15 8.36 31.25
C LYS A 93 18.16 7.90 29.79
N LYS A 94 19.32 7.73 29.16
CA LYS A 94 19.44 7.19 27.79
C LYS A 94 19.07 5.72 27.74
N GLU A 95 19.57 4.90 28.67
CA GLU A 95 19.26 3.47 28.76
C GLU A 95 17.78 3.22 29.06
N LEU A 96 17.18 3.99 29.97
CA LEU A 96 15.75 3.88 30.29
C LEU A 96 14.88 4.24 29.08
N LYS A 97 15.29 5.24 28.27
CA LYS A 97 14.59 5.58 27.02
C LYS A 97 14.71 4.45 25.99
N LEU A 98 15.89 3.87 25.82
CA LEU A 98 16.14 2.72 24.95
C LEU A 98 15.29 1.51 25.37
N TYR A 99 15.25 1.20 26.67
CA TYR A 99 14.43 0.12 27.22
C TYR A 99 12.93 0.34 27.01
N LYS A 100 12.42 1.56 27.27
CA LYS A 100 11.01 1.91 27.02
C LYS A 100 10.64 1.79 25.54
N LEU A 101 11.52 2.24 24.65
CA LEU A 101 11.32 2.12 23.20
C LEU A 101 11.33 0.65 22.77
N HIS A 102 12.27 -0.15 23.29
CA HIS A 102 12.37 -1.58 23.02
C HIS A 102 11.12 -2.33 23.48
N ASN A 103 10.67 -2.09 24.72
CA ASN A 103 9.47 -2.70 25.27
C ASN A 103 8.19 -2.31 24.51
N GLY A 104 8.06 -1.05 24.10
CA GLY A 104 6.93 -0.62 23.26
C GLY A 104 6.91 -1.36 21.93
N THR A 105 8.07 -1.55 21.33
CA THR A 105 8.25 -2.24 20.04
C THR A 105 7.94 -3.73 20.16
N LEU A 106 8.47 -4.40 21.19
CA LEU A 106 8.17 -5.80 21.49
C LEU A 106 6.68 -6.01 21.76
N ARG A 107 6.04 -5.15 22.56
CA ARG A 107 4.59 -5.23 22.82
C ARG A 107 3.78 -5.10 21.54
N ALA A 108 4.12 -4.15 20.67
CA ALA A 108 3.45 -3.98 19.39
C ALA A 108 3.65 -5.20 18.48
N TYR A 109 4.86 -5.79 18.49
CA TYR A 109 5.19 -6.99 17.74
C TYR A 109 4.36 -8.20 18.21
N PHE A 110 4.35 -8.51 19.51
CA PHE A 110 3.56 -9.62 20.05
C PHE A 110 2.06 -9.42 19.87
N ALA A 111 1.56 -8.19 20.00
CA ALA A 111 0.17 -7.88 19.69
C ALA A 111 -0.18 -8.12 18.22
N GLY A 112 0.72 -7.77 17.30
CA GLY A 112 0.58 -8.07 15.87
C GLY A 112 0.61 -9.57 15.57
N ALA A 113 1.53 -10.31 16.19
CA ALA A 113 1.63 -11.76 16.05
C ALA A 113 0.34 -12.45 16.55
N LYS A 114 -0.19 -12.04 17.71
CA LYS A 114 -1.46 -12.57 18.25
C LYS A 114 -2.62 -12.35 17.27
N ARG A 115 -2.72 -11.16 16.66
CA ARG A 115 -3.73 -10.86 15.64
C ARG A 115 -3.57 -11.73 14.40
N LEU A 116 -2.36 -11.83 13.86
CA LEU A 116 -2.09 -12.69 12.70
C LEU A 116 -2.47 -14.15 12.96
N TRP A 117 -2.19 -14.68 14.15
CA TRP A 117 -2.59 -16.05 14.50
C TRP A 117 -4.11 -16.21 14.63
N SER A 118 -4.80 -15.19 15.16
CA SER A 118 -6.27 -15.14 15.16
C SER A 118 -6.81 -15.19 13.72
N ASP A 119 -6.25 -14.36 12.83
CA ASP A 119 -6.62 -14.28 11.42
C ASP A 119 -6.39 -15.61 10.69
N VAL A 120 -5.30 -16.32 11.02
CA VAL A 120 -5.00 -17.66 10.48
C VAL A 120 -5.99 -18.71 11.00
N GLY A 121 -6.37 -18.64 12.28
CA GLY A 121 -7.37 -19.52 12.86
C GLY A 121 -8.74 -19.33 12.19
N GLU A 122 -9.16 -18.07 12.04
CA GLU A 122 -10.41 -17.73 11.39
C GLU A 122 -10.39 -18.08 9.88
N TRP A 123 -9.30 -17.82 9.18
CA TRP A 123 -9.12 -18.26 7.79
C TRP A 123 -9.28 -19.77 7.61
N ARG A 124 -8.72 -20.58 8.52
CA ARG A 124 -8.88 -22.04 8.49
C ARG A 124 -10.32 -22.46 8.74
N ARG A 125 -11.03 -21.77 9.62
CA ARG A 125 -12.45 -21.99 9.91
C ARG A 125 -13.30 -21.67 8.67
N LEU A 126 -13.18 -20.45 8.15
CA LEU A 126 -13.96 -19.96 7.00
C LEU A 126 -13.78 -20.80 5.75
N ARG A 127 -12.58 -21.38 5.53
CA ARG A 127 -12.34 -22.30 4.40
C ARG A 127 -13.19 -23.58 4.43
N LYS A 128 -13.70 -23.97 5.60
CA LYS A 128 -14.54 -25.17 5.76
C LYS A 128 -16.03 -24.84 5.71
N GLU A 129 -16.40 -23.58 5.81
CA GLU A 129 -17.80 -23.15 5.88
C GLU A 129 -18.37 -22.95 4.47
N ILE A 130 -19.56 -23.51 4.22
CA ILE A 130 -20.33 -23.30 2.98
C ILE A 130 -21.45 -22.31 3.31
N ARG A 131 -21.11 -21.03 3.44
CA ARG A 131 -22.10 -19.95 3.67
C ARG A 131 -21.67 -18.67 2.95
N PRO A 132 -22.59 -17.74 2.67
CA PRO A 132 -22.21 -16.41 2.23
C PRO A 132 -21.31 -15.76 3.28
N LEU A 133 -20.18 -15.24 2.81
CA LEU A 133 -19.16 -14.60 3.63
C LEU A 133 -19.45 -13.10 3.74
N THR A 134 -19.17 -12.52 4.89
CA THR A 134 -19.19 -11.06 5.05
C THR A 134 -18.04 -10.42 4.26
N TRP A 135 -18.08 -9.10 4.08
CA TRP A 135 -17.01 -8.39 3.38
C TRP A 135 -15.67 -8.54 4.12
N ARG A 136 -15.66 -8.46 5.46
CA ARG A 136 -14.46 -8.70 6.27
C ARG A 136 -13.90 -10.11 6.08
N GLU A 137 -14.77 -11.12 6.14
CA GLU A 137 -14.38 -12.53 5.98
C GLU A 137 -13.80 -12.81 4.59
N GLN A 138 -14.44 -12.28 3.53
CA GLN A 138 -13.93 -12.40 2.17
C GLN A 138 -12.54 -11.76 2.04
N ARG A 139 -12.33 -10.59 2.64
CA ARG A 139 -11.01 -9.94 2.65
C ARG A 139 -9.97 -10.73 3.44
N LEU A 140 -10.36 -11.30 4.57
CA LEU A 140 -9.49 -12.11 5.42
C LEU A 140 -8.96 -13.30 4.60
N ILE A 141 -9.85 -14.05 3.93
CA ILE A 141 -9.47 -15.22 3.12
C ILE A 141 -8.43 -14.88 2.06
N GLU A 142 -8.54 -13.71 1.46
CA GLU A 142 -7.63 -13.28 0.40
C GLU A 142 -6.28 -12.76 0.88
N LYS A 143 -6.23 -12.19 2.08
CA LYS A 143 -5.03 -11.54 2.62
C LYS A 143 -4.20 -12.48 3.46
N THR A 144 -4.84 -13.27 4.32
CA THR A 144 -4.19 -14.14 5.30
C THR A 144 -3.10 -15.06 4.70
N PRO A 145 -3.30 -15.77 3.57
CA PRO A 145 -2.25 -16.64 3.05
C PRO A 145 -1.00 -15.85 2.61
N ILE A 146 -1.18 -14.67 2.02
CA ILE A 146 -0.06 -13.81 1.59
C ILE A 146 0.64 -13.22 2.81
N ASN A 147 -0.12 -12.79 3.81
CA ASN A 147 0.42 -12.24 5.05
C ASN A 147 1.19 -13.30 5.84
N LEU A 148 0.65 -14.51 5.96
CA LEU A 148 1.32 -15.64 6.61
C LEU A 148 2.63 -16.00 5.89
N ALA A 149 2.61 -16.13 4.56
CA ALA A 149 3.80 -16.44 3.77
C ALA A 149 4.88 -15.35 3.93
N ARG A 150 4.48 -14.08 4.02
CA ARG A 150 5.40 -12.96 4.25
C ARG A 150 6.01 -12.96 5.64
N MET A 151 5.25 -13.41 6.65
CA MET A 151 5.71 -13.46 8.04
C MET A 151 6.47 -14.75 8.37
N LEU A 152 6.35 -15.79 7.54
CA LEU A 152 7.01 -17.08 7.75
C LEU A 152 8.51 -16.97 8.00
N PRO A 153 9.31 -16.16 7.26
CA PRO A 153 10.74 -16.02 7.54
C PRO A 153 11.06 -15.40 8.90
N ILE A 154 10.14 -14.64 9.48
CA ILE A 154 10.32 -14.04 10.81
C ILE A 154 9.88 -15.03 11.89
N LEU A 155 8.82 -15.81 11.62
CA LEU A 155 8.24 -16.77 12.56
C LEU A 155 9.01 -18.09 12.65
N VAL A 156 9.52 -18.59 11.52
CA VAL A 156 10.16 -19.90 11.41
C VAL A 156 11.65 -19.83 11.72
N ASN A 157 12.27 -18.66 11.66
CA ASN A 157 13.71 -18.56 11.86
C ASN A 157 14.05 -18.80 13.34
N PRO A 158 14.67 -19.95 13.68
CA PRO A 158 15.01 -20.30 15.04
C PRO A 158 16.34 -19.65 15.40
N LEU A 159 16.47 -18.35 15.11
CA LEU A 159 17.71 -17.64 15.36
C LEU A 159 17.90 -17.55 16.88
N PRO A 160 18.96 -18.17 17.43
CA PRO A 160 19.28 -17.97 18.83
C PRO A 160 19.47 -16.46 19.07
N PRO A 161 19.11 -15.95 20.26
CA PRO A 161 19.58 -14.63 20.69
C PRO A 161 21.09 -14.53 20.41
N PRO A 162 21.58 -13.47 19.73
CA PRO A 162 20.95 -12.16 19.52
C PRO A 162 20.24 -11.93 18.17
N PHE A 163 20.35 -12.84 17.20
CA PHE A 163 19.94 -12.56 15.82
C PHE A 163 18.41 -12.34 15.65
N GLY A 164 17.59 -13.01 16.46
CA GLY A 164 16.14 -12.77 16.48
C GLY A 164 15.77 -11.34 16.87
N LEU A 165 16.52 -10.73 17.80
CA LEU A 165 16.32 -9.34 18.20
C LEU A 165 16.73 -8.37 17.09
N VAL A 166 17.79 -8.68 16.35
CA VAL A 166 18.24 -7.90 15.18
C VAL A 166 17.15 -7.87 14.10
N LEU A 167 16.52 -9.01 13.80
CA LEU A 167 15.41 -9.06 12.83
C LEU A 167 14.19 -8.25 13.29
N ILE A 168 13.82 -8.31 14.57
CA ILE A 168 12.72 -7.49 15.12
C ILE A 168 13.07 -5.99 15.01
N GLY A 169 14.32 -5.62 15.30
CA GLY A 169 14.82 -4.26 15.12
C GLY A 169 14.73 -3.81 13.66
N LEU A 170 15.19 -4.64 12.72
CA LEU A 170 15.12 -4.36 11.29
C LEU A 170 13.67 -4.26 10.80
N ALA A 171 12.79 -5.16 11.25
CA ALA A 171 11.36 -5.14 10.94
C ALA A 171 10.67 -3.87 11.46
N SER A 172 11.13 -3.35 12.61
CA SER A 172 10.63 -2.10 13.20
C SER A 172 11.15 -0.86 12.48
N ALA A 173 12.34 -0.92 11.89
CA ALA A 173 12.89 0.15 11.05
C ALA A 173 12.20 0.23 9.68
N ALA A 174 11.82 -0.92 9.10
CA ALA A 174 11.16 -1.01 7.79
C ALA A 174 9.81 -1.78 7.84
N PRO A 175 8.84 -1.32 8.65
CA PRO A 175 7.59 -2.07 8.93
C PRO A 175 6.74 -2.31 7.69
N ARG A 176 6.81 -1.42 6.69
CA ARG A 176 6.06 -1.58 5.45
C ARG A 176 6.61 -2.68 4.54
N LEU A 177 7.90 -2.99 4.64
CA LEU A 177 8.59 -4.00 3.82
C LEU A 177 8.67 -5.36 4.50
N LEU A 178 8.84 -5.38 5.82
CA LEU A 178 9.07 -6.62 6.56
C LEU A 178 7.84 -7.10 7.34
N LEU A 179 6.96 -6.19 7.75
CA LEU A 179 5.78 -6.55 8.54
C LEU A 179 4.50 -6.50 7.71
N THR A 180 3.53 -7.31 8.13
CA THR A 180 2.17 -7.27 7.61
C THR A 180 1.33 -6.24 8.39
N PRO A 181 0.18 -5.81 7.85
CA PRO A 181 -0.60 -4.72 8.43
C PRO A 181 -1.10 -4.94 9.86
N GLU A 182 -1.16 -6.19 10.32
CA GLU A 182 -1.60 -6.59 11.67
C GLU A 182 -0.65 -6.06 12.76
N PHE A 183 0.62 -5.86 12.42
CA PHE A 183 1.69 -5.36 13.29
C PHE A 183 1.78 -3.83 13.32
N TRP A 184 1.10 -3.14 12.41
CA TRP A 184 1.20 -1.69 12.34
C TRP A 184 0.37 -1.03 13.43
N THR A 185 0.95 -0.01 14.04
CA THR A 185 0.24 0.92 14.91
C THR A 185 -0.76 1.77 14.11
N LEU A 186 -1.77 2.34 14.76
CA LEU A 186 -2.74 3.22 14.07
C LEU A 186 -2.08 4.43 13.39
N ARG A 187 -1.04 5.00 14.01
CA ARG A 187 -0.25 6.10 13.42
C ARG A 187 0.50 5.66 12.16
N GLN A 188 1.06 4.45 12.16
CA GLN A 188 1.71 3.88 10.96
C GLN A 188 0.68 3.61 9.86
N TRP A 189 -0.50 3.08 10.22
CA TRP A 189 -1.61 2.89 9.30
C TRP A 189 -2.02 4.18 8.60
N GLU A 190 -2.24 5.26 9.36
CA GLU A 190 -2.56 6.56 8.80
C GLU A 190 -1.46 7.05 7.85
N LYS A 191 -0.19 7.02 8.28
CA LYS A 191 0.95 7.44 7.47
C LYS A 191 1.07 6.63 6.17
N PHE A 192 0.90 5.31 6.24
CA PHE A 192 0.99 4.45 5.07
C PHE A 192 -0.22 4.58 4.15
N ALA A 193 -1.42 4.71 4.70
CA ALA A 193 -2.65 4.93 3.94
C ALA A 193 -2.61 6.27 3.21
N LYS A 194 -2.08 7.34 3.83
CA LYS A 194 -1.86 8.63 3.16
C LYS A 194 -0.92 8.49 1.96
N LYS A 195 0.26 7.88 2.17
CA LYS A 195 1.22 7.63 1.10
C LYS A 195 0.65 6.73 -0.02
N ASP A 196 -0.19 5.77 0.34
CA ASP A 196 -0.84 4.88 -0.62
C ASP A 196 -1.91 5.62 -1.41
N SER A 197 -2.77 6.40 -0.76
CA SER A 197 -3.77 7.25 -1.41
C SER A 197 -3.13 8.21 -2.41
N GLU A 198 -2.05 8.92 -2.04
CA GLU A 198 -1.30 9.79 -2.95
C GLU A 198 -0.78 9.01 -4.18
N LYS A 199 -0.22 7.82 -3.96
CA LYS A 199 0.25 6.96 -5.05
C LYS A 199 -0.88 6.48 -5.95
N TYR A 200 -2.06 6.17 -5.40
CA TYR A 200 -3.23 5.78 -6.18
C TYR A 200 -3.76 6.96 -6.98
N LYS A 201 -3.87 8.15 -6.39
CA LYS A 201 -4.25 9.39 -7.10
C LYS A 201 -3.36 9.67 -8.30
N GLN A 202 -2.04 9.53 -8.15
CA GLN A 202 -1.09 9.68 -9.26
C GLN A 202 -1.26 8.61 -10.37
N LYS A 203 -1.72 7.41 -10.03
CA LYS A 203 -2.01 6.37 -11.03
C LYS A 203 -3.35 6.62 -11.70
N TYR A 204 -4.34 7.06 -10.93
CA TYR A 204 -5.68 7.36 -11.39
C TYR A 204 -5.73 8.58 -12.29
N SER A 205 -4.91 9.61 -12.04
CA SER A 205 -4.77 10.73 -12.97
C SER A 205 -4.29 10.28 -14.35
N LYS A 206 -3.44 9.24 -14.43
CA LYS A 206 -3.01 8.65 -15.70
C LYS A 206 -4.12 7.85 -16.38
N VAL A 207 -4.94 7.14 -15.61
CA VAL A 207 -6.14 6.45 -16.13
C VAL A 207 -7.11 7.49 -16.70
N LEU A 208 -7.36 8.56 -15.96
CA LEU A 208 -8.26 9.63 -16.37
C LEU A 208 -7.75 10.34 -17.64
N ALA A 209 -6.46 10.67 -17.70
CA ALA A 209 -5.86 11.27 -18.90
C ALA A 209 -6.01 10.37 -20.14
N GLU A 210 -5.76 9.07 -20.02
CA GLU A 210 -5.93 8.12 -21.12
C GLU A 210 -7.41 7.96 -21.51
N CYS A 211 -8.31 7.92 -20.53
CA CYS A 211 -9.76 7.89 -20.72
C CYS A 211 -10.25 9.11 -21.52
N LEU A 212 -9.88 10.32 -21.10
CA LEU A 212 -10.23 11.56 -21.78
C LEU A 212 -9.63 11.61 -23.19
N SER A 213 -8.39 11.16 -23.37
CA SER A 213 -7.78 11.11 -24.71
C SER A 213 -8.51 10.15 -25.65
N THR A 214 -9.01 9.03 -25.13
CA THR A 214 -9.77 8.05 -25.93
C THR A 214 -11.14 8.64 -26.31
N LEU A 215 -11.82 9.30 -25.38
CA LEU A 215 -13.09 9.97 -25.66
C LEU A 215 -12.93 11.11 -26.67
N ALA A 216 -11.91 11.96 -26.54
CA ALA A 216 -11.65 13.04 -27.48
C ALA A 216 -11.42 12.54 -28.91
N LEU A 217 -10.72 11.41 -29.08
CA LEU A 217 -10.52 10.78 -30.39
C LEU A 217 -11.83 10.25 -30.99
N VAL A 218 -12.74 9.75 -30.16
CA VAL A 218 -14.06 9.28 -30.60
C VAL A 218 -14.93 10.46 -30.97
N SER A 219 -15.02 11.49 -30.12
CA SER A 219 -15.80 12.70 -30.40
C SER A 219 -15.35 13.36 -31.70
N ARG A 220 -14.03 13.45 -31.95
CA ARG A 220 -13.50 13.97 -33.22
C ARG A 220 -13.93 13.12 -34.42
N ARG A 221 -13.98 11.78 -34.29
CA ARG A 221 -14.45 10.90 -35.38
C ARG A 221 -15.93 11.07 -35.66
N VAL A 222 -16.75 11.23 -34.62
CA VAL A 222 -18.20 11.44 -34.76
C VAL A 222 -18.49 12.76 -35.47
N VAL A 223 -17.82 13.85 -35.08
CA VAL A 223 -17.97 15.16 -35.75
C VAL A 223 -17.60 15.06 -37.24
N LEU A 224 -16.45 14.44 -37.57
CA LEU A 224 -16.03 14.27 -38.96
C LEU A 224 -16.98 13.39 -39.80
N GLN A 225 -17.68 12.43 -39.19
CA GLN A 225 -18.68 11.62 -39.89
C GLN A 225 -20.02 12.32 -40.04
N GLN A 226 -20.33 13.28 -39.17
CA GLN A 226 -21.58 14.03 -39.19
C GLN A 226 -21.52 15.21 -40.19
N ASP A 227 -20.33 15.80 -40.40
CA ASP A 227 -20.09 16.81 -41.42
C ASP A 227 -20.32 16.29 -42.86
N ASP A 228 -20.14 14.98 -43.10
CA ASP A 228 -20.43 14.37 -44.42
C ASP A 228 -21.93 14.07 -44.64
N TYR A 229 -22.79 14.16 -43.61
CA TYR A 229 -24.21 13.77 -43.71
C TYR A 229 -25.22 14.89 -43.40
N GLN A 230 -24.79 16.06 -42.90
CA GLN A 230 -25.73 17.12 -42.44
C GLN A 230 -25.59 18.50 -43.10
N ILE A 231 -24.88 18.63 -44.23
CA ILE A 231 -24.86 19.91 -44.98
C ILE A 231 -26.22 20.26 -45.65
N GLU A 232 -27.24 19.37 -45.65
CA GLU A 232 -28.53 19.65 -46.33
C GLU A 232 -29.76 19.90 -45.43
N GLN A 233 -29.71 19.86 -44.09
CA GLN A 233 -30.95 19.92 -43.29
C GLN A 233 -31.01 20.84 -42.07
N ILE A 234 -30.07 21.77 -41.89
CA ILE A 234 -30.13 22.71 -40.75
C ILE A 234 -30.08 24.15 -41.26
N SER A 235 -31.22 24.63 -41.79
CA SER A 235 -31.46 26.07 -42.01
C SER A 235 -32.65 26.61 -41.21
N ASP A 236 -33.56 25.79 -40.70
CA ASP A 236 -34.83 26.29 -40.18
C ASP A 236 -35.18 25.70 -38.81
N ASN A 237 -34.53 26.19 -37.74
CA ASN A 237 -35.12 26.37 -36.39
C ASN A 237 -34.04 26.58 -35.32
N GLU A 238 -33.54 27.81 -35.18
CA GLU A 238 -32.82 28.25 -33.98
C GLU A 238 -33.48 29.51 -33.41
N GLN A 239 -34.51 29.30 -32.58
CA GLN A 239 -35.00 30.30 -31.62
C GLN A 239 -35.67 29.56 -30.45
N SER A 240 -34.86 29.12 -29.49
CA SER A 240 -35.34 28.82 -28.13
C SER A 240 -34.18 28.89 -27.12
N GLU A 241 -34.05 30.10 -26.59
CA GLU A 241 -33.85 30.43 -25.17
C GLU A 241 -32.75 29.71 -24.37
N SER A 242 -31.62 30.40 -24.35
CA SER A 242 -30.77 30.72 -23.19
C SER A 242 -31.45 30.52 -21.81
N GLY A 243 -31.07 29.44 -21.14
CA GLY A 243 -31.23 29.25 -19.70
C GLY A 243 -30.36 28.07 -19.30
N SER A 244 -29.33 28.31 -18.49
CA SER A 244 -28.24 27.41 -18.10
C SER A 244 -28.71 26.16 -17.34
N SER A 245 -29.39 25.28 -18.07
CA SER A 245 -29.88 24.02 -17.60
C SER A 245 -28.85 22.95 -17.96
N TRP A 246 -27.77 22.86 -17.17
CA TRP A 246 -27.04 21.60 -17.00
C TRP A 246 -27.93 20.56 -16.27
N THR A 247 -29.23 20.55 -16.59
CA THR A 247 -30.27 19.68 -16.06
C THR A 247 -29.82 18.26 -16.30
N ARG A 248 -29.38 17.64 -15.22
CA ARG A 248 -29.42 16.19 -14.99
C ARG A 248 -29.11 15.42 -16.27
N THR A 249 -27.88 15.50 -16.76
CA THR A 249 -27.41 14.48 -17.70
C THR A 249 -27.76 13.12 -17.08
N PRO A 250 -28.56 12.29 -17.77
CA PRO A 250 -29.00 11.04 -17.19
C PRO A 250 -27.75 10.22 -16.84
N LEU A 251 -27.66 9.76 -15.59
CA LEU A 251 -26.48 9.01 -15.10
C LEU A 251 -26.10 7.83 -16.00
N LYS A 252 -27.06 7.31 -16.78
CA LYS A 252 -26.85 6.29 -17.81
C LYS A 252 -25.80 6.70 -18.86
N VAL A 253 -25.79 7.96 -19.30
CA VAL A 253 -24.84 8.50 -20.29
C VAL A 253 -23.39 8.42 -19.79
N ILE A 254 -23.19 8.39 -18.46
CA ILE A 254 -21.85 8.23 -17.87
C ILE A 254 -21.33 6.79 -18.02
N VAL A 255 -22.24 5.81 -18.08
CA VAL A 255 -21.92 4.37 -18.13
C VAL A 255 -21.76 3.88 -19.56
N GLU A 256 -22.57 4.39 -20.49
CA GLU A 256 -22.61 3.99 -21.92
C GLU A 256 -21.23 3.90 -22.59
N PRO A 257 -20.28 4.84 -22.41
CA PRO A 257 -18.97 4.75 -23.05
C PRO A 257 -18.13 3.52 -22.65
N PHE A 258 -18.48 2.86 -21.54
CA PHE A 258 -17.75 1.75 -20.94
C PHE A 258 -18.39 0.38 -21.16
N GLU A 259 -19.53 0.33 -21.84
CA GLU A 259 -20.19 -0.91 -22.24
C GLU A 259 -19.33 -1.72 -23.22
N ASP A 260 -19.65 -3.01 -23.37
CA ASP A 260 -18.93 -3.86 -24.31
C ASP A 260 -19.14 -3.37 -25.75
N GLY A 261 -18.07 -3.29 -26.53
CA GLY A 261 -18.09 -2.69 -27.87
C GLY A 261 -18.05 -1.15 -27.89
N ALA A 262 -18.27 -0.48 -26.76
CA ALA A 262 -18.12 0.96 -26.66
C ALA A 262 -16.62 1.37 -26.61
N PRO A 263 -16.27 2.65 -26.84
CA PRO A 263 -14.87 3.05 -26.97
C PRO A 263 -14.00 2.84 -25.73
N LEU A 264 -14.61 2.90 -24.54
CA LEU A 264 -13.96 2.56 -23.27
C LEU A 264 -14.31 1.15 -22.80
N GLY A 265 -15.02 0.34 -23.60
CA GLY A 265 -15.28 -1.06 -23.37
C GLY A 265 -13.99 -1.88 -23.29
N LEU A 266 -13.93 -2.85 -22.36
CA LEU A 266 -12.68 -3.56 -22.04
C LEU A 266 -12.12 -4.34 -23.24
N ASP A 267 -13.00 -4.78 -24.14
CA ASP A 267 -12.74 -5.45 -25.40
C ASP A 267 -12.12 -4.53 -26.46
N VAL A 268 -12.54 -3.26 -26.50
CA VAL A 268 -12.06 -2.25 -27.46
C VAL A 268 -10.78 -1.57 -26.98
N LEU A 269 -10.59 -1.42 -25.67
CA LEU A 269 -9.47 -0.69 -25.08
C LEU A 269 -8.10 -1.11 -25.63
N SER A 270 -7.27 -0.10 -25.92
CA SER A 270 -5.90 -0.30 -26.38
C SER A 270 -5.05 -1.02 -25.33
N ARG A 271 -4.04 -1.79 -25.78
CA ARG A 271 -3.13 -2.49 -24.85
C ARG A 271 -2.45 -1.53 -23.87
N LYS A 272 -2.10 -0.32 -24.33
CA LYS A 272 -1.51 0.73 -23.50
C LYS A 272 -2.45 1.11 -22.36
N HIS A 273 -3.73 1.37 -22.65
CA HIS A 273 -4.74 1.70 -21.65
C HIS A 273 -4.96 0.53 -20.67
N LEU A 274 -5.07 -0.71 -21.16
CA LEU A 274 -5.19 -1.90 -20.31
C LEU A 274 -4.00 -2.06 -19.34
N ILE A 275 -2.77 -1.77 -19.78
CA ILE A 275 -1.58 -1.78 -18.92
C ILE A 275 -1.66 -0.68 -17.85
N ILE A 276 -2.13 0.53 -18.21
CA ILE A 276 -2.31 1.64 -17.26
C ILE A 276 -3.33 1.23 -16.19
N LEU A 277 -4.49 0.70 -16.58
CA LEU A 277 -5.52 0.19 -15.67
C LEU A 277 -4.96 -0.90 -14.75
N ALA A 278 -4.31 -1.92 -15.32
CA ALA A 278 -3.72 -3.02 -14.56
C ALA A 278 -2.69 -2.58 -13.50
N ARG A 279 -2.01 -1.45 -13.72
CA ARG A 279 -1.05 -0.86 -12.79
C ARG A 279 -1.69 0.08 -11.78
N ALA A 280 -2.87 0.62 -12.10
CA ALA A 280 -3.63 1.50 -11.23
C ALA A 280 -4.30 0.75 -10.07
N LEU A 281 -4.66 -0.52 -10.27
CA LEU A 281 -5.35 -1.34 -9.27
C LEU A 281 -4.55 -1.54 -7.95
N PRO A 282 -5.25 -1.75 -6.81
CA PRO A 282 -4.66 -2.01 -5.50
C PRO A 282 -3.58 -3.10 -5.43
N LYS A 283 -3.76 -4.18 -6.18
CA LYS A 283 -2.80 -5.27 -6.32
C LYS A 283 -2.24 -5.23 -7.75
N PRO A 284 -1.29 -4.31 -8.04
CA PRO A 284 -0.84 -4.10 -9.40
C PRO A 284 -0.14 -5.36 -9.92
N LEU A 285 -0.40 -5.68 -11.18
CA LEU A 285 0.35 -6.71 -11.88
C LEU A 285 1.83 -6.30 -11.99
N SER A 286 2.74 -7.27 -11.79
CA SER A 286 4.17 -7.05 -11.99
C SER A 286 4.43 -6.54 -13.41
N ARG A 287 5.32 -5.55 -13.55
CA ARG A 287 5.70 -4.98 -14.86
C ARG A 287 6.19 -6.06 -15.82
N PHE A 288 6.99 -6.99 -15.31
CA PHE A 288 7.48 -8.14 -16.07
C PHE A 288 6.31 -9.00 -16.56
N LYS A 289 5.37 -9.36 -15.68
CA LYS A 289 4.18 -10.12 -16.07
C LYS A 289 3.35 -9.40 -17.15
N LEU A 290 3.17 -8.09 -17.04
CA LEU A 290 2.42 -7.30 -18.04
C LEU A 290 3.08 -7.29 -19.41
N PHE A 291 4.41 -7.35 -19.47
CA PHE A 291 5.14 -7.38 -20.73
C PHE A 291 4.83 -8.66 -21.53
N PHE A 292 4.80 -9.81 -20.87
CA PHE A 292 4.60 -11.12 -21.53
C PHE A 292 3.14 -11.57 -21.65
N VAL A 293 2.21 -10.96 -20.90
CA VAL A 293 0.80 -11.35 -20.97
C VAL A 293 0.15 -10.83 -22.25
N ARG A 294 -0.45 -11.75 -23.02
CA ARG A 294 -1.26 -11.43 -24.22
C ARG A 294 -2.45 -10.55 -23.86
N THR A 295 -2.86 -9.67 -24.77
CA THR A 295 -3.96 -8.70 -24.55
C THR A 295 -5.27 -9.38 -24.14
N SER A 296 -5.65 -10.51 -24.76
CA SER A 296 -6.87 -11.26 -24.39
C SER A 296 -6.83 -11.77 -22.95
N LYS A 297 -5.71 -12.36 -22.53
CA LYS A 297 -5.51 -12.80 -21.13
C LYS A 297 -5.51 -11.63 -20.15
N LEU A 298 -4.97 -10.48 -20.55
CA LEU A 298 -5.01 -9.27 -19.72
C LEU A 298 -6.44 -8.77 -19.54
N ARG A 299 -7.24 -8.72 -20.60
CA ARG A 299 -8.67 -8.36 -20.54
C ARG A 299 -9.45 -9.31 -19.64
N ALA A 300 -9.34 -10.62 -19.85
CA ALA A 300 -10.00 -11.62 -19.01
C ALA A 300 -9.64 -11.46 -17.52
N LYS A 301 -8.35 -11.19 -17.23
CA LYS A 301 -7.90 -10.94 -15.86
C LYS A 301 -8.45 -9.64 -15.28
N LEU A 302 -8.53 -8.58 -16.06
CA LEU A 302 -9.12 -7.31 -15.65
C LEU A 302 -10.63 -7.44 -15.42
N ALA A 303 -11.35 -8.13 -16.30
CA ALA A 303 -12.78 -8.42 -16.13
C ALA A 303 -13.04 -9.20 -14.84
N HIS A 304 -12.25 -10.24 -14.57
CA HIS A 304 -12.35 -11.00 -13.32
C HIS A 304 -12.08 -10.12 -12.09
N LEU A 305 -11.10 -9.22 -12.15
CA LEU A 305 -10.83 -8.27 -11.07
C LEU A 305 -11.97 -7.26 -10.89
N ALA A 306 -12.57 -6.79 -11.98
CA ALA A 306 -13.72 -5.89 -11.95
C ALA A 306 -14.91 -6.56 -11.25
N PHE A 307 -15.27 -7.77 -11.67
CA PHE A 307 -16.31 -8.58 -11.03
C PHE A 307 -16.04 -8.76 -9.54
N LYS A 308 -14.80 -9.08 -9.19
CA LYS A 308 -14.39 -9.26 -7.79
C LYS A 308 -14.53 -7.96 -6.97
N TYR A 309 -14.17 -6.81 -7.52
CA TYR A 309 -14.36 -5.53 -6.83
C TYR A 309 -15.84 -5.18 -6.70
N ASP A 310 -16.66 -5.47 -7.71
CA ASP A 310 -18.11 -5.28 -7.65
C ASP A 310 -18.74 -6.11 -6.52
N GLN A 311 -18.36 -7.39 -6.42
CA GLN A 311 -18.83 -8.26 -5.33
C GLN A 311 -18.36 -7.77 -3.96
N LEU A 312 -17.11 -7.30 -3.84
CA LEU A 312 -16.63 -6.69 -2.59
C LEU A 312 -17.39 -5.41 -2.24
N ASP A 313 -17.77 -4.59 -3.22
CA ASP A 313 -18.54 -3.36 -2.97
C ASP A 313 -20.00 -3.67 -2.61
N LYS A 314 -20.59 -4.75 -3.15
CA LYS A 314 -21.90 -5.28 -2.73
C LYS A 314 -21.88 -5.70 -1.26
N LEU A 315 -20.96 -6.60 -0.91
CA LEU A 315 -20.81 -7.06 0.48
C LEU A 315 -20.48 -5.91 1.44
N LEU A 316 -19.69 -4.92 0.98
CA LEU A 316 -19.37 -3.75 1.77
C LEU A 316 -20.62 -2.90 2.04
N ALA A 317 -21.51 -2.72 1.06
CA ALA A 317 -22.75 -1.98 1.26
C ALA A 317 -23.63 -2.63 2.34
N ASP A 318 -23.77 -3.96 2.29
CA ASP A 318 -24.55 -4.72 3.28
C ASP A 318 -23.92 -4.65 4.69
N GLU A 319 -22.59 -4.77 4.77
CA GLU A 319 -21.87 -4.71 6.06
C GLU A 319 -21.82 -3.29 6.64
N PHE A 320 -21.75 -2.25 5.79
CA PHE A 320 -21.75 -0.85 6.22
C PHE A 320 -23.12 -0.43 6.77
N ALA A 321 -24.21 -0.95 6.20
CA ALA A 321 -25.56 -0.70 6.71
C ALA A 321 -25.81 -1.36 8.07
N SER A 322 -25.25 -2.55 8.29
CA SER A 322 -25.49 -3.35 9.50
C SER A 322 -24.49 -3.09 10.64
N SER A 323 -23.29 -2.57 10.34
CA SER A 323 -22.20 -2.51 11.33
C SER A 323 -21.27 -1.30 11.16
N LYS A 324 -20.63 -0.91 12.27
CA LYS A 324 -19.55 0.10 12.23
C LYS A 324 -18.25 -0.55 11.76
N LEU A 325 -17.69 -0.02 10.66
CA LEU A 325 -16.37 -0.44 10.16
C LEU A 325 -15.24 -0.01 11.11
N ASP A 326 -14.21 -0.86 11.20
CA ASP A 326 -13.03 -0.57 12.02
C ASP A 326 -12.24 0.61 11.39
N PRO A 327 -11.61 1.49 12.19
CA PRO A 327 -10.80 2.56 11.65
C PRO A 327 -9.72 2.12 10.64
N ARG A 328 -9.13 0.93 10.80
CA ARG A 328 -8.11 0.40 9.88
C ARG A 328 -8.70 0.02 8.54
N ASP A 329 -9.89 -0.58 8.57
CA ASP A 329 -10.64 -0.94 7.38
C ASP A 329 -10.96 0.31 6.56
N LEU A 330 -11.40 1.39 7.21
CA LEU A 330 -11.66 2.66 6.54
C LEU A 330 -10.40 3.27 5.91
N PHE A 331 -9.25 3.26 6.61
CA PHE A 331 -7.99 3.73 6.02
C PHE A 331 -7.66 2.98 4.73
N GLN A 332 -7.79 1.65 4.76
CA GLN A 332 -7.49 0.82 3.60
C GLN A 332 -8.51 1.02 2.48
N LEU A 333 -9.81 1.06 2.81
CA LEU A 333 -10.89 1.26 1.86
C LEU A 333 -10.77 2.60 1.13
N CYS A 334 -10.50 3.69 1.87
CA CYS A 334 -10.26 5.02 1.32
C CYS A 334 -9.02 4.99 0.41
N ALA A 335 -7.89 4.47 0.89
CA ALA A 335 -6.67 4.41 0.11
C ALA A 335 -6.86 3.62 -1.20
N GLN A 336 -7.49 2.46 -1.16
CA GLN A 336 -7.72 1.61 -2.33
C GLN A 336 -8.66 2.21 -3.38
N ARG A 337 -9.52 3.15 -2.98
CA ARG A 337 -10.41 3.91 -3.89
C ARG A 337 -9.79 5.25 -4.30
N GLY A 338 -8.61 5.60 -3.80
CA GLY A 338 -7.97 6.90 -4.05
C GLY A 338 -8.61 8.06 -3.31
N LEU A 339 -9.47 7.78 -2.32
CA LEU A 339 -10.13 8.79 -1.50
C LEU A 339 -9.15 9.33 -0.45
N GLY A 340 -9.42 10.54 0.04
CA GLY A 340 -8.72 11.16 1.14
C GLY A 340 -8.74 10.27 2.39
N THR A 341 -7.59 10.09 3.01
CA THR A 341 -7.43 9.31 4.25
C THR A 341 -7.33 10.21 5.50
N SER A 342 -7.18 11.52 5.31
CA SER A 342 -7.13 12.51 6.38
C SER A 342 -8.49 12.70 7.06
N GLY A 343 -8.46 13.26 8.27
CA GLY A 343 -9.65 13.53 9.08
C GLY A 343 -9.90 12.47 10.15
N ASP A 344 -11.05 12.57 10.81
CA ASP A 344 -11.49 11.61 11.80
C ASP A 344 -12.10 10.35 11.17
N HIS A 345 -12.53 9.40 12.01
CA HIS A 345 -13.16 8.15 11.57
C HIS A 345 -14.46 8.42 10.81
N LEU A 346 -15.29 9.34 11.31
CA LEU A 346 -16.59 9.67 10.73
C LEU A 346 -16.45 10.26 9.32
N ARG A 347 -15.47 11.15 9.10
CA ARG A 347 -15.23 11.71 7.77
C ARG A 347 -14.80 10.65 6.77
N ARG A 348 -13.93 9.71 7.15
CA ARG A 348 -13.59 8.57 6.27
C ARG A 348 -14.81 7.70 5.98
N ALA A 349 -15.63 7.41 7.00
CA ALA A 349 -16.85 6.64 6.83
C ALA A 349 -17.81 7.33 5.83
N ARG A 350 -18.00 8.66 5.94
CA ARG A 350 -18.81 9.45 4.99
C ARG A 350 -18.30 9.38 3.55
N ARG A 351 -16.98 9.43 3.32
CA ARG A 351 -16.42 9.26 1.96
C ARG A 351 -16.69 7.88 1.38
N ILE A 352 -16.64 6.83 2.21
CA ILE A 352 -17.01 5.47 1.80
C ILE A 352 -18.52 5.36 1.54
N GLN A 353 -19.35 5.97 2.38
CA GLN A 353 -20.79 6.03 2.14
C GLN A 353 -21.10 6.73 0.81
N ALA A 354 -20.52 7.90 0.56
CA ALA A 354 -20.68 8.64 -0.69
C ALA A 354 -20.25 7.82 -1.92
N TRP A 355 -19.19 7.02 -1.79
CA TRP A 355 -18.77 6.07 -2.83
C TRP A 355 -19.84 5.00 -3.10
N LEU A 356 -20.39 4.40 -2.05
CA LEU A 356 -21.41 3.36 -2.15
C LEU A 356 -22.72 3.93 -2.71
N ASP A 357 -23.10 5.14 -2.29
CA ASP A 357 -24.28 5.86 -2.79
C ASP A 357 -24.14 6.20 -4.27
N ALA A 358 -22.99 6.71 -4.70
CA ALA A 358 -22.70 6.98 -6.11
C ALA A 358 -22.82 5.70 -6.94
N ARG A 359 -22.24 4.59 -6.46
CA ARG A 359 -22.36 3.27 -7.12
C ARG A 359 -23.82 2.81 -7.20
N ALA A 360 -24.59 2.93 -6.12
CA ALA A 360 -26.00 2.54 -6.08
C ALA A 360 -26.86 3.37 -7.04
N ALA A 361 -26.62 4.68 -7.10
CA ALA A 361 -27.30 5.58 -8.04
C ALA A 361 -27.01 5.20 -9.50
N LEU A 362 -25.77 4.85 -9.84
CA LEU A 362 -25.40 4.40 -11.18
C LEU A 362 -26.01 3.06 -11.55
N LEU A 363 -26.03 2.09 -10.63
CA LEU A 363 -26.71 0.81 -10.85
C LEU A 363 -28.20 1.02 -11.13
N LYS A 364 -28.86 1.87 -10.34
CA LYS A 364 -30.28 2.20 -10.52
C LYS A 364 -30.53 2.87 -11.88
N ALA A 365 -29.67 3.80 -12.28
CA ALA A 365 -29.79 4.49 -13.57
C ALA A 365 -29.48 3.59 -14.77
N HIS A 366 -28.55 2.66 -14.61
CA HIS A 366 -28.16 1.68 -15.64
C HIS A 366 -29.24 0.59 -15.85
N GLY A 367 -30.02 0.29 -14.81
CA GLY A 367 -31.11 -0.68 -14.88
C GLY A 367 -30.67 -2.16 -14.90
N GLN A 368 -29.39 -2.44 -14.66
CA GLN A 368 -28.84 -3.80 -14.58
C GLN A 368 -28.33 -4.13 -13.17
N SER A 369 -28.16 -5.42 -12.89
CA SER A 369 -27.67 -5.94 -11.59
C SER A 369 -26.17 -5.73 -11.35
N SER A 370 -25.42 -5.32 -12.38
CA SER A 370 -24.00 -5.00 -12.31
C SER A 370 -23.63 -3.91 -13.32
N LEU A 371 -22.62 -3.11 -12.98
CA LEU A 371 -22.03 -2.14 -13.90
C LEU A 371 -21.05 -2.84 -14.86
N PRO A 372 -20.79 -2.27 -16.06
CA PRO A 372 -19.80 -2.80 -16.99
C PRO A 372 -18.43 -2.97 -16.34
N ALA A 373 -17.73 -4.06 -16.68
CA ALA A 373 -16.44 -4.39 -16.11
C ALA A 373 -15.41 -3.26 -16.31
N SER A 374 -15.43 -2.63 -17.50
CA SER A 374 -14.56 -1.49 -17.76
C SER A 374 -14.88 -0.32 -16.83
N PHE A 375 -16.15 0.04 -16.68
CA PHE A 375 -16.58 1.14 -15.81
C PHE A 375 -16.10 0.95 -14.37
N LEU A 376 -16.30 -0.24 -13.81
CA LEU A 376 -15.87 -0.60 -12.45
C LEU A 376 -14.35 -0.39 -12.23
N LEU A 377 -13.53 -0.65 -13.25
CA LEU A 377 -12.08 -0.45 -13.19
C LEU A 377 -11.68 1.03 -13.27
N HIS A 378 -12.49 1.87 -13.92
CA HIS A 378 -12.26 3.31 -14.04
C HIS A 378 -12.88 4.11 -12.89
N MET A 379 -13.87 3.55 -12.20
CA MET A 379 -14.63 4.19 -11.13
C MET A 379 -13.73 4.86 -10.06
N PRO A 380 -12.63 4.24 -9.58
CA PRO A 380 -11.71 4.91 -8.64
C PRO A 380 -11.11 6.20 -9.20
N ALA A 381 -10.78 6.24 -10.50
CA ALA A 381 -10.22 7.42 -11.12
C ALA A 381 -11.27 8.51 -11.35
N LEU A 382 -12.50 8.14 -11.68
CA LEU A 382 -13.59 9.07 -11.93
C LEU A 382 -14.10 9.73 -10.63
N PHE A 383 -14.30 8.94 -9.57
CA PHE A 383 -14.97 9.43 -8.37
C PHE A 383 -14.06 9.89 -7.24
N SER A 384 -12.80 9.47 -7.20
CA SER A 384 -11.92 9.86 -6.09
C SER A 384 -11.75 11.38 -5.97
N ALA A 385 -11.51 12.06 -7.10
CA ALA A 385 -11.37 13.51 -7.11
C ALA A 385 -12.69 14.24 -6.79
N LEU A 386 -13.82 13.75 -7.32
CA LEU A 386 -15.13 14.36 -7.10
C LEU A 386 -15.57 14.28 -5.64
N ILE A 387 -15.44 13.10 -5.02
CA ILE A 387 -15.81 12.88 -3.62
C ILE A 387 -14.90 13.71 -2.69
N ASP A 388 -13.59 13.74 -2.97
CA ASP A 388 -12.66 14.54 -2.16
C ASP A 388 -12.95 16.05 -2.28
N HIS A 389 -13.32 16.53 -3.47
CA HIS A 389 -13.69 17.92 -3.67
C HIS A 389 -15.00 18.28 -2.93
N ALA A 390 -16.02 17.43 -3.04
CA ALA A 390 -17.29 17.63 -2.33
C ALA A 390 -17.09 17.68 -0.79
N ASP A 391 -16.27 16.79 -0.24
CA ASP A 391 -15.94 16.76 1.19
C ASP A 391 -15.09 17.98 1.63
N GLN A 392 -14.25 18.54 0.76
CA GLN A 392 -13.53 19.79 1.03
C GLN A 392 -14.46 21.01 1.02
N GLN A 393 -15.39 21.08 0.07
CA GLN A 393 -16.38 22.15 0.00
C GLN A 393 -17.28 22.16 1.24
N GLU A 394 -17.73 20.98 1.69
CA GLU A 394 -18.53 20.87 2.91
C GLU A 394 -17.75 21.34 4.15
N GLU A 395 -16.47 20.97 4.27
CA GLU A 395 -15.62 21.44 5.38
C GLU A 395 -15.43 22.95 5.36
N TYR A 396 -15.21 23.53 4.18
CA TYR A 396 -15.08 24.98 4.02
C TYR A 396 -16.35 25.70 4.47
N SER A 397 -17.53 25.23 4.04
CA SER A 397 -18.82 25.79 4.44
C SER A 397 -19.05 25.72 5.95
N ARG A 398 -18.72 24.60 6.61
CA ARG A 398 -18.83 24.46 8.07
C ARG A 398 -17.92 25.42 8.84
N ARG A 399 -16.70 25.65 8.34
CA ARG A 399 -15.76 26.61 8.95
C ARG A 399 -16.30 28.04 8.85
N ARG A 400 -16.86 28.40 7.70
CA ARG A 400 -17.46 29.72 7.46
C ARG A 400 -18.68 29.99 8.36
N THR A 401 -19.54 29.01 8.59
CA THR A 401 -20.69 29.18 9.50
C THR A 401 -20.27 29.24 10.97
N SER A 402 -19.15 28.59 11.34
CA SER A 402 -18.65 28.60 12.72
C SER A 402 -18.01 29.95 13.10
N SER A 403 -17.38 30.65 12.13
CA SER A 403 -16.81 31.98 12.38
C SER A 403 -17.88 33.06 12.58
N THR A 404 -19.02 32.96 11.91
CA THR A 404 -20.10 33.97 12.00
C THR A 404 -20.84 33.97 13.34
N HIS A 405 -20.72 32.91 14.15
CA HIS A 405 -21.34 32.84 15.48
C HIS A 405 -20.42 33.27 16.63
N GLN A 406 -19.17 33.64 16.36
CA GLN A 406 -18.22 34.13 17.37
C GLN A 406 -18.03 35.65 17.35
N GLU A 407 -18.65 36.34 16.38
CA GLU A 407 -18.83 37.79 16.35
C GLU A 407 -20.20 38.14 16.91
#